data_AF-A0A1G0I646-F1
#
_entry.id   AF-A0A1G0I646-F1
#
_cell.length_a   1.000
_cell.length_b   1.000
_cell.length_c   1.000
_cell.angle_alpha   90.00
_cell.angle_beta   90.00
_cell.angle_gamma   90.00
#
_symmetry.space_group_name_H-M   'P 1'
#
loop_
_entity.id
_entity.type
_entity.pdbx_description
1 polymer ?
#
loop_
_entity_poly.entity_id
_entity_poly.type
_entity_poly.pdbx_seq_one_letter_code
_entity_poly.pdbx_strand_id
1 'polypeptide(L)'
;MDEAHFKLVVLRWLLINIAEEEAIASEIQFSNGLNRADLVVSSLRRLCSFEIKTPKDDYRRLNRQLAAYRRSFLESYVVLSSSSLTAARDILPSYAGILTISDDSNVTLHRKASPRKRLAREDSIAWLRASEIRKLSSGTRSNGSPLETIPEFELTLIALASVYERIRPKYDAFKRERGSILNSDDVGMLSLPSRVR
;
A
#
# COMPACT_ATOMS: atom_id res chain seq x y z
N MET A 1 20.93 8.51 -7.00
CA MET A 1 19.53 8.74 -6.61
C MET A 1 19.29 8.16 -5.23
N ASP A 2 18.52 8.85 -4.41
CA ASP A 2 18.10 8.39 -3.09
C ASP A 2 16.62 7.91 -3.12
N GLU A 3 16.12 7.48 -1.97
CA GLU A 3 14.76 6.95 -1.83
C GLU A 3 13.70 8.02 -2.10
N ALA A 4 13.93 9.26 -1.69
CA ALA A 4 13.01 10.38 -1.91
C ALA A 4 12.80 10.64 -3.42
N HIS A 5 13.89 10.63 -4.20
CA HIS A 5 13.81 10.73 -5.65
C HIS A 5 13.03 9.55 -6.26
N PHE A 6 13.30 8.32 -5.82
CA PHE A 6 12.55 7.15 -6.30
C PHE A 6 11.05 7.30 -6.02
N LYS A 7 10.68 7.72 -4.81
CA LYS A 7 9.29 7.93 -4.38
C LYS A 7 8.58 8.96 -5.26
N LEU A 8 9.25 10.05 -5.62
CA LEU A 8 8.73 11.04 -6.55
C LEU A 8 8.51 10.48 -7.96
N VAL A 9 9.46 9.70 -8.47
CA VAL A 9 9.35 9.06 -9.79
C VAL A 9 8.18 8.08 -9.82
N VAL A 10 8.02 7.24 -8.77
CA VAL A 10 6.88 6.32 -8.66
C VAL A 10 5.57 7.09 -8.54
N LEU A 11 5.51 8.15 -7.73
CA LEU A 11 4.30 8.97 -7.61
C LEU A 11 3.88 9.55 -8.96
N ARG A 12 4.81 10.12 -9.73
CA ARG A 12 4.53 10.63 -11.09
C ARG A 12 3.95 9.54 -12.00
N TRP A 13 4.57 8.37 -11.98
CA TRP A 13 4.10 7.23 -12.75
C TRP A 13 2.70 6.77 -12.31
N LEU A 14 2.43 6.70 -11.00
CA LEU A 14 1.12 6.32 -10.48
C LEU A 14 0.03 7.29 -10.92
N LEU A 15 0.26 8.60 -10.87
CA LEU A 15 -0.75 9.60 -11.20
C LEU A 15 -1.32 9.50 -12.62
N ILE A 16 -0.59 8.85 -13.55
CA ILE A 16 -1.05 8.61 -14.92
C ILE A 16 -1.44 7.14 -15.18
N ASN A 17 -1.25 6.23 -14.21
CA ASN A 17 -1.48 4.78 -14.35
C ASN A 17 -2.54 4.21 -13.39
N ILE A 18 -3.09 5.02 -12.49
CA ILE A 18 -4.18 4.61 -11.59
C ILE A 18 -5.54 5.08 -12.14
N ALA A 19 -6.62 4.41 -11.74
CA ALA A 19 -7.97 4.82 -12.10
C ALA A 19 -8.42 6.05 -11.30
N GLU A 20 -9.40 6.79 -11.82
CA GLU A 20 -9.85 8.07 -11.24
C GLU A 20 -10.43 7.93 -9.82
N GLU A 21 -11.07 6.80 -9.54
CA GLU A 21 -11.63 6.46 -8.23
C GLU A 21 -10.56 6.05 -7.20
N GLU A 22 -9.32 5.84 -7.62
CA GLU A 22 -8.23 5.41 -6.75
C GLU A 22 -7.56 6.60 -6.06
N ALA A 23 -7.02 6.35 -4.87
CA ALA A 23 -6.31 7.33 -4.07
C ALA A 23 -4.91 6.84 -3.69
N ILE A 24 -3.95 7.76 -3.67
CA ILE A 24 -2.56 7.48 -3.30
C ILE A 24 -2.30 7.98 -1.87
N ALA A 25 -1.58 7.19 -1.08
CA ALA A 25 -1.01 7.61 0.20
C ALA A 25 0.49 7.32 0.22
N SER A 26 1.24 8.06 1.04
CA SER A 26 2.63 7.76 1.35
C SER A 26 2.79 7.35 2.82
N GLU A 27 3.83 6.57 3.11
CA GLU A 27 4.25 6.22 4.48
C GLU A 27 3.16 5.55 5.33
N ILE A 28 2.32 4.69 4.74
CA ILE A 28 1.23 4.05 5.46
C ILE A 28 1.77 3.00 6.43
N GLN A 29 1.42 3.14 7.71
CA GLN A 29 1.69 2.09 8.70
C GLN A 29 0.64 0.97 8.61
N PHE A 30 1.11 -0.28 8.69
CA PHE A 30 0.26 -1.47 8.62
C PHE A 30 0.77 -2.57 9.56
N SER A 31 0.02 -3.68 9.65
CA SER A 31 0.27 -4.76 10.62
C SER A 31 0.41 -4.21 12.05
N ASN A 32 -0.57 -3.40 12.50
CA ASN A 32 -0.55 -2.74 13.81
C ASN A 32 0.64 -1.78 14.06
N GLY A 33 1.22 -1.23 13.00
CA GLY A 33 2.32 -0.27 13.09
C GLY A 33 3.72 -0.89 13.02
N LEU A 34 3.81 -2.21 12.84
CA LEU A 34 5.09 -2.92 12.75
C LEU A 34 5.80 -2.71 11.40
N ASN A 35 5.04 -2.36 10.36
CA ASN A 35 5.57 -2.14 9.02
C ASN A 35 5.06 -0.82 8.46
N ARG A 36 5.79 -0.28 7.49
CA ARG A 36 5.45 0.96 6.80
C ARG A 36 5.65 0.80 5.29
N ALA A 37 4.59 1.05 4.53
CA ALA A 37 4.60 1.02 3.08
C ALA A 37 4.94 2.41 2.53
N ASP A 38 5.87 2.46 1.58
CA ASP A 38 6.33 3.71 0.97
C ASP A 38 5.21 4.44 0.24
N LEU A 39 4.50 3.74 -0.65
CA LEU A 39 3.33 4.25 -1.35
C LEU A 39 2.23 3.18 -1.38
N VAL A 40 0.98 3.64 -1.28
CA VAL A 40 -0.21 2.79 -1.33
C VAL A 40 -1.22 3.38 -2.29
N VAL A 41 -1.77 2.55 -3.17
CA VAL A 41 -2.94 2.85 -3.98
C VAL A 41 -4.14 2.12 -3.39
N SER A 42 -5.22 2.85 -3.12
CA SER A 42 -6.42 2.33 -2.47
C SER A 42 -7.70 2.78 -3.17
N SER A 43 -8.70 1.89 -3.18
CA SER A 43 -10.08 2.15 -3.56
C SER A 43 -11.00 1.17 -2.83
N LEU A 44 -12.31 1.23 -3.10
CA LEU A 44 -13.26 0.25 -2.57
C LEU A 44 -13.01 -1.19 -3.06
N ARG A 45 -12.13 -1.38 -4.07
CA ARG A 45 -11.86 -2.69 -4.70
C ARG A 45 -10.38 -3.05 -4.72
N ARG A 46 -9.49 -2.15 -4.31
CA ARG A 46 -8.05 -2.31 -4.44
C ARG A 46 -7.34 -1.81 -3.20
N LEU A 47 -6.32 -2.56 -2.78
CA LEU A 47 -5.36 -2.12 -1.77
C LEU A 47 -4.00 -2.66 -2.19
N CYS A 48 -3.20 -1.78 -2.79
CA CYS A 48 -1.94 -2.08 -3.45
C CYS A 48 -0.79 -1.35 -2.79
N SER A 49 0.26 -2.05 -2.40
CA SER A 49 1.49 -1.44 -1.90
C SER A 49 2.55 -1.32 -3.00
N PHE A 50 3.38 -0.28 -2.91
CA PHE A 50 4.61 -0.12 -3.67
C PHE A 50 5.74 0.09 -2.67
N GLU A 51 6.62 -0.91 -2.54
CA GLU A 51 7.80 -0.87 -1.68
C GLU A 51 9.02 -0.47 -2.51
N ILE A 52 9.75 0.56 -2.09
CA ILE A 52 10.89 1.11 -2.82
C ILE A 52 12.19 0.52 -2.25
N LYS A 53 13.08 0.08 -3.13
CA LYS A 53 14.44 -0.34 -2.80
C LYS A 53 15.45 0.31 -3.74
N THR A 54 16.28 1.13 -3.15
CA THR A 54 17.43 1.75 -3.80
C THR A 54 18.60 0.75 -3.91
N PRO A 55 19.64 1.04 -4.72
CA PRO A 55 20.83 0.18 -4.80
C PRO A 55 21.57 -0.01 -3.46
N LYS A 56 21.30 0.84 -2.45
CA LYS A 56 21.92 0.75 -1.13
C LYS A 56 21.21 -0.23 -0.20
N ASP A 57 20.04 -0.73 -0.58
CA ASP A 57 19.23 -1.62 0.24
C ASP A 57 19.74 -3.06 0.27
N ASP A 58 19.57 -3.72 1.42
CA ASP A 58 19.89 -5.14 1.59
C ASP A 58 18.70 -6.03 1.20
N TYR A 59 18.78 -6.61 0.01
CA TYR A 59 17.75 -7.49 -0.54
C TYR A 59 17.57 -8.82 0.22
N ARG A 60 18.52 -9.23 1.09
CA ARG A 60 18.43 -10.51 1.83
C ARG A 60 17.24 -10.55 2.79
N ARG A 61 16.76 -9.39 3.26
CA ARG A 61 15.61 -9.28 4.18
C ARG A 61 14.28 -9.10 3.45
N LEU A 62 14.32 -8.90 2.14
CA LEU A 62 13.15 -8.53 1.34
C LEU A 62 12.09 -9.62 1.35
N ASN A 63 12.47 -10.89 1.27
CA ASN A 63 11.51 -12.00 1.28
C ASN A 63 10.66 -12.03 2.57
N ARG A 64 11.30 -11.80 3.73
CA ARG A 64 10.59 -11.73 5.02
C ARG A 64 9.65 -10.51 5.09
N GLN A 65 10.09 -9.36 4.60
CA GLN A 65 9.24 -8.16 4.53
C GLN A 65 8.02 -8.40 3.64
N LEU A 66 8.22 -9.03 2.48
CA LEU A 66 7.15 -9.31 1.52
C LEU A 66 6.08 -10.25 2.07
N ALA A 67 6.39 -11.12 3.04
CA ALA A 67 5.37 -11.91 3.72
C ALA A 67 4.34 -11.03 4.48
N ALA A 68 4.77 -9.95 5.12
CA ALA A 68 3.87 -9.00 5.77
C ALA A 68 3.04 -8.22 4.74
N TYR A 69 3.68 -7.74 3.68
CA TYR A 69 2.99 -7.10 2.56
C TYR A 69 1.94 -8.02 1.93
N ARG A 70 2.31 -9.27 1.70
CA ARG A 70 1.40 -10.28 1.19
C ARG A 70 0.17 -10.30 2.08
N ARG A 71 0.32 -10.56 3.38
CA ARG A 71 -0.79 -10.62 4.34
C ARG A 71 -1.70 -9.39 4.34
N SER A 72 -1.14 -8.19 4.30
CA SER A 72 -1.90 -6.95 4.49
C SER A 72 -2.45 -6.31 3.21
N PHE A 73 -1.94 -6.65 2.03
CA PHE A 73 -2.37 -6.04 0.76
C PHE A 73 -2.96 -7.09 -0.20
N LEU A 74 -3.87 -6.65 -1.07
CA LEU A 74 -4.40 -7.50 -2.14
C LEU A 74 -3.35 -7.74 -3.22
N GLU A 75 -2.50 -6.76 -3.46
CA GLU A 75 -1.37 -6.80 -4.37
C GLU A 75 -0.22 -5.94 -3.86
N SER A 76 1.00 -6.29 -4.28
CA SER A 76 2.21 -5.60 -3.85
C SER A 76 3.21 -5.56 -4.98
N TYR A 77 3.79 -4.40 -5.21
CA TYR A 77 4.91 -4.16 -6.12
C TYR A 77 6.17 -3.86 -5.32
N VAL A 78 7.29 -4.35 -5.82
CA VAL A 78 8.62 -3.86 -5.43
C VAL A 78 9.16 -3.01 -6.56
N VAL A 79 9.62 -1.81 -6.21
CA VAL A 79 10.24 -0.85 -7.11
C VAL A 79 11.75 -0.87 -6.86
N LEU A 80 12.51 -1.16 -7.91
CA LEU A 80 13.96 -1.35 -7.85
C LEU A 80 14.68 -0.34 -8.74
N SER A 81 15.98 -0.15 -8.55
CA SER A 81 16.81 0.36 -9.64
C SER A 81 16.90 -0.68 -10.74
N SER A 82 16.95 -0.25 -12.00
CA SER A 82 17.16 -1.13 -13.16
C SER A 82 18.39 -2.03 -13.01
N SER A 83 19.48 -1.52 -12.41
CA SER A 83 20.71 -2.27 -12.15
C SER A 83 20.53 -3.41 -11.13
N SER A 84 19.55 -3.31 -10.24
CA SER A 84 19.26 -4.32 -9.20
C SER A 84 18.29 -5.42 -9.67
N LEU A 85 17.71 -5.31 -10.87
CA LEU A 85 16.67 -6.23 -11.34
C LEU A 85 17.14 -7.68 -11.33
N THR A 86 18.33 -7.95 -11.89
CA THR A 86 18.87 -9.31 -12.00
C THR A 86 19.05 -9.95 -10.63
N ALA A 87 19.64 -9.22 -9.67
CA ALA A 87 19.88 -9.73 -8.32
C ALA A 87 18.58 -9.97 -7.53
N ALA A 88 17.56 -9.13 -7.74
CA ALA A 88 16.31 -9.25 -6.99
C ALA A 88 15.33 -10.27 -7.60
N ARG A 89 15.37 -10.50 -8.92
CA ARG A 89 14.37 -11.29 -9.65
C ARG A 89 14.22 -12.71 -9.10
N ASP A 90 15.33 -13.34 -8.71
CA ASP A 90 15.34 -14.72 -8.22
C ASP A 90 14.91 -14.85 -6.76
N ILE A 91 14.97 -13.75 -6.00
CA ILE A 91 14.60 -13.69 -4.59
C ILE A 91 13.13 -13.29 -4.42
N LEU A 92 12.60 -12.52 -5.38
CA LEU A 92 11.26 -11.95 -5.30
C LEU A 92 10.18 -13.03 -5.56
N PRO A 93 9.26 -13.24 -4.62
CA PRO A 93 8.21 -14.24 -4.75
C PRO A 93 7.33 -13.97 -5.97
N SER A 94 6.82 -15.03 -6.60
CA SER A 94 6.08 -14.94 -7.88
C SER A 94 4.84 -14.05 -7.83
N TYR A 95 4.24 -13.85 -6.66
CA TYR A 95 3.07 -12.97 -6.50
C TYR A 95 3.41 -11.47 -6.54
N ALA A 96 4.66 -11.09 -6.26
CA ALA A 96 5.06 -9.68 -6.18
C ALA A 96 5.26 -9.08 -7.57
N GLY A 97 4.65 -7.93 -7.83
CA GLY A 97 4.93 -7.16 -9.02
C GLY A 97 6.34 -6.55 -8.97
N ILE A 98 6.93 -6.33 -10.14
CA ILE A 98 8.28 -5.77 -10.27
C ILE A 98 8.22 -4.55 -11.20
N LEU A 99 8.60 -3.41 -10.64
CA LEU A 99 8.87 -2.17 -11.36
C LEU A 99 10.35 -1.84 -11.22
N THR A 100 10.94 -1.23 -12.25
CA THR A 100 12.27 -0.65 -12.17
C THR A 100 12.25 0.83 -12.51
N ILE A 101 13.21 1.55 -11.95
CA ILE A 101 13.54 2.94 -12.29
C ILE A 101 14.94 2.95 -12.93
N SER A 102 15.03 3.52 -14.12
CA SER A 102 16.30 3.77 -14.81
C SER A 102 16.98 5.05 -14.31
N ASP A 103 18.24 5.28 -14.68
CA ASP A 103 19.01 6.47 -14.25
C ASP A 103 18.40 7.79 -14.75
N ASP A 104 17.76 7.73 -15.92
CA ASP A 104 16.96 8.75 -16.58
C ASP A 104 15.51 8.82 -16.05
N SER A 105 15.22 8.20 -14.91
CA SER A 105 13.94 8.25 -14.18
C SER A 105 12.74 7.67 -14.95
N ASN A 106 12.98 6.77 -15.90
CA ASN A 106 11.92 6.03 -16.57
C ASN A 106 11.48 4.82 -15.74
N VAL A 107 10.17 4.62 -15.63
CA VAL A 107 9.58 3.48 -14.91
C VAL A 107 9.22 2.37 -15.89
N THR A 108 9.74 1.16 -15.67
CA THR A 108 9.42 -0.03 -16.47
C THR A 108 8.74 -1.10 -15.63
N LEU A 109 7.60 -1.60 -16.11
CA LEU A 109 6.89 -2.74 -15.52
C LEU A 109 7.43 -4.06 -16.10
N HIS A 110 8.15 -4.83 -15.28
CA HIS A 110 8.70 -6.13 -15.68
C HIS A 110 7.78 -7.29 -15.34
N ARG A 111 7.01 -7.19 -14.26
CA ARG A 111 6.07 -8.22 -13.81
C ARG A 111 4.87 -7.58 -13.14
N LYS A 112 3.65 -7.91 -13.60
CA LYS A 112 2.42 -7.53 -12.88
C LYS A 112 2.33 -8.31 -11.56
N ALA A 113 1.86 -7.66 -10.51
CA ALA A 113 1.53 -8.35 -9.27
C ALA A 113 0.40 -9.36 -9.51
N SER A 114 0.39 -10.45 -8.73
CA SER A 114 -0.70 -11.42 -8.75
C SER A 114 -1.71 -11.07 -7.64
N PRO A 115 -2.83 -10.40 -7.97
CA PRO A 115 -3.77 -9.92 -6.97
C PRO A 115 -4.49 -11.07 -6.29
N ARG A 116 -4.83 -10.88 -5.02
CA ARG A 116 -5.82 -11.69 -4.30
C ARG A 116 -7.15 -10.98 -4.23
N LYS A 117 -8.21 -11.76 -4.07
CA LYS A 117 -9.58 -11.27 -3.94
C LYS A 117 -10.01 -11.01 -2.49
N ARG A 118 -9.25 -11.53 -1.52
CA ARG A 118 -9.56 -11.43 -0.08
C ARG A 118 -8.31 -11.38 0.78
N LEU A 119 -8.43 -10.72 1.92
CA LEU A 119 -7.50 -10.80 3.05
C LEU A 119 -8.02 -11.85 4.04
N ALA A 120 -7.14 -12.37 4.90
CA ALA A 120 -7.58 -13.16 6.05
C ALA A 120 -8.34 -12.26 7.03
N ARG A 121 -9.16 -12.87 7.90
CA ARG A 121 -9.92 -12.13 8.92
C ARG A 121 -9.06 -11.20 9.75
N GLU A 122 -7.98 -11.71 10.33
CA GLU A 122 -7.09 -10.98 11.23
C GLU A 122 -6.39 -9.83 10.50
N ASP A 123 -6.01 -10.05 9.24
CA ASP A 123 -5.35 -9.05 8.40
C ASP A 123 -6.32 -7.95 7.98
N SER A 124 -7.60 -8.28 7.79
CA SER A 124 -8.67 -7.30 7.53
C SER A 124 -8.94 -6.45 8.77
N ILE A 125 -9.05 -7.08 9.96
CA ILE A 125 -9.25 -6.39 11.23
C ILE A 125 -8.08 -5.47 11.55
N ALA A 126 -6.85 -5.86 11.22
CA ALA A 126 -5.65 -5.03 11.44
C ALA A 126 -5.67 -3.70 10.68
N TRP A 127 -6.51 -3.56 9.65
CA TRP A 127 -6.73 -2.28 8.97
C TRP A 127 -7.78 -1.41 9.64
N LEU A 128 -8.66 -1.97 10.45
CA LEU A 128 -9.77 -1.25 11.07
C LEU A 128 -9.31 -0.42 12.27
N ARG A 129 -9.96 0.72 12.47
CA ARG A 129 -9.81 1.56 13.64
C ARG A 129 -10.57 0.91 14.81
N ALA A 130 -10.10 1.16 16.03
CA ALA A 130 -10.77 0.68 17.25
C ALA A 130 -12.27 1.05 17.31
N SER A 131 -12.65 2.23 16.80
CA SER A 131 -14.06 2.65 16.70
C SER A 131 -14.89 1.81 15.72
N GLU A 132 -14.31 1.41 14.59
CA GLU A 132 -14.96 0.55 13.60
C GLU A 132 -15.12 -0.87 14.14
N ILE A 133 -14.06 -1.39 14.78
CA ILE A 133 -14.10 -2.68 15.49
C ILE A 133 -15.22 -2.68 16.53
N ARG A 134 -15.30 -1.66 17.40
CA ARG A 134 -16.37 -1.54 18.40
C ARG A 134 -17.76 -1.51 17.78
N LYS A 135 -17.93 -0.78 16.67
CA LYS A 135 -19.21 -0.68 15.96
C LYS A 135 -19.65 -2.04 15.39
N LEU A 136 -18.71 -2.80 14.83
CA LEU A 136 -18.96 -4.16 14.34
C LEU A 136 -19.26 -5.13 15.50
N SER A 137 -18.58 -4.97 16.64
CA SER A 137 -18.81 -5.76 17.85
C SER A 137 -20.09 -5.43 18.62
N SER A 138 -20.71 -4.26 18.43
CA SER A 138 -21.92 -3.85 19.15
C SER A 138 -23.24 -4.31 18.51
N GLY A 139 -23.18 -4.92 17.30
CA GLY A 139 -24.34 -5.14 16.44
C GLY A 139 -25.20 -6.37 16.73
N THR A 140 -24.75 -7.34 17.53
CA THR A 140 -25.48 -8.61 17.71
C THR A 140 -25.47 -9.11 19.15
N ARG A 141 -26.66 -9.49 19.64
CA ARG A 141 -26.91 -10.09 20.97
C ARG A 141 -26.71 -11.61 21.03
N SER A 142 -26.00 -12.19 20.07
CA SER A 142 -25.73 -13.65 20.02
C SER A 142 -24.47 -14.02 20.81
N ASN A 143 -24.44 -15.23 21.39
CA ASN A 143 -23.39 -15.77 22.26
C ASN A 143 -21.98 -15.95 21.63
N GLY A 144 -21.68 -15.31 20.49
CA GLY A 144 -20.38 -15.32 19.83
C GLY A 144 -19.89 -13.89 19.52
N SER A 145 -18.59 -13.70 19.31
CA SER A 145 -18.04 -12.40 18.92
C SER A 145 -18.63 -11.96 17.58
N PRO A 146 -19.32 -10.82 17.46
CA PRO A 146 -19.95 -10.38 16.21
C PRO A 146 -19.00 -10.23 15.02
N LEU A 147 -17.72 -10.02 15.30
CA LEU A 147 -16.67 -9.97 14.29
C LEU A 147 -16.36 -11.33 13.68
N GLU A 148 -16.59 -12.43 14.41
CA GLU A 148 -16.32 -13.80 13.95
C GLU A 148 -17.36 -14.28 12.94
N THR A 149 -18.58 -13.74 12.99
CA THR A 149 -19.68 -14.14 12.11
C THR A 149 -19.63 -13.46 10.73
N ILE A 150 -18.91 -12.35 10.59
CA ILE A 150 -18.79 -11.63 9.31
C ILE A 150 -17.93 -12.47 8.34
N PRO A 151 -18.36 -12.78 7.12
CA PRO A 151 -17.53 -13.46 6.12
C PRO A 151 -16.24 -12.71 5.79
N GLU A 152 -15.12 -13.41 5.55
CA GLU A 152 -13.82 -12.77 5.23
C GLU A 152 -13.88 -11.83 4.03
N PHE A 153 -14.70 -12.14 3.03
CA PHE A 153 -14.87 -11.30 1.87
C PHE A 153 -15.53 -9.96 2.24
N GLU A 154 -16.60 -9.99 3.02
CA GLU A 154 -17.25 -8.76 3.51
C GLU A 154 -16.31 -7.96 4.41
N LEU A 155 -15.57 -8.64 5.28
CA LEU A 155 -14.59 -7.99 6.14
C LEU A 155 -13.44 -7.36 5.35
N THR A 156 -13.03 -7.99 4.24
CA THR A 156 -12.09 -7.39 3.28
C THR A 156 -12.68 -6.10 2.72
N LEU A 157 -13.93 -6.10 2.25
CA LEU A 157 -14.57 -4.88 1.70
C LEU A 157 -14.66 -3.77 2.74
N ILE A 158 -14.98 -4.09 4.00
CA ILE A 158 -14.99 -3.13 5.11
C ILE A 158 -13.59 -2.56 5.34
N ALA A 159 -12.55 -3.39 5.32
CA ALA A 159 -11.17 -2.94 5.45
C ALA A 159 -10.73 -2.03 4.29
N LEU A 160 -11.08 -2.36 3.05
CA LEU A 160 -10.82 -1.52 1.87
C LEU A 160 -11.48 -0.15 2.02
N ALA A 161 -12.76 -0.11 2.39
CA ALA A 161 -13.49 1.13 2.63
C ALA A 161 -12.82 1.97 3.74
N SER A 162 -12.49 1.35 4.88
CA SER A 162 -11.82 2.02 6.00
C SER A 162 -10.47 2.65 5.61
N VAL A 163 -9.66 1.95 4.81
CA VAL A 163 -8.37 2.48 4.31
C VAL A 163 -8.62 3.60 3.29
N TYR A 164 -9.50 3.38 2.33
CA TYR A 164 -9.80 4.34 1.29
C TYR A 164 -10.37 5.66 1.84
N GLU A 165 -11.34 5.61 2.74
CA GLU A 165 -11.93 6.79 3.39
C GLU A 165 -10.92 7.60 4.22
N ARG A 166 -9.83 6.97 4.68
CA ARG A 166 -8.71 7.65 5.34
C ARG A 166 -7.82 8.39 4.38
N ILE A 167 -7.48 7.76 3.26
CA ILE A 167 -6.52 8.28 2.28
C ILE A 167 -7.18 9.36 1.42
N ARG A 168 -8.43 9.14 1.02
CA ARG A 168 -9.13 9.93 0.01
C ARG A 168 -9.14 11.44 0.30
N PRO A 169 -9.45 11.93 1.51
CA PRO A 169 -9.46 13.38 1.77
C PRO A 169 -8.11 14.05 1.54
N LYS A 170 -7.01 13.39 1.95
CA LYS A 170 -5.65 13.89 1.73
C LYS A 170 -5.26 13.85 0.27
N TYR A 171 -5.60 12.75 -0.42
CA TYR A 171 -5.33 12.64 -1.85
C TYR A 171 -6.11 13.68 -2.67
N ASP A 172 -7.36 13.98 -2.31
CA ASP A 172 -8.15 15.02 -2.96
C ASP A 172 -7.59 16.42 -2.68
N ALA A 173 -7.09 16.69 -1.47
CA ALA A 173 -6.37 17.94 -1.17
C ALA A 173 -5.10 18.07 -2.01
N PHE A 174 -4.26 17.03 -2.02
CA PHE A 174 -3.09 16.94 -2.89
C PHE A 174 -3.42 17.21 -4.36
N LYS A 175 -4.49 16.62 -4.91
CA LYS A 175 -4.88 16.87 -6.31
C LYS A 175 -5.24 18.33 -6.58
N ARG A 176 -5.81 19.05 -5.60
CA ARG A 176 -6.18 20.47 -5.74
C ARG A 176 -4.99 21.42 -5.57
N GLU A 177 -4.06 21.06 -4.70
CA GLU A 177 -3.00 21.95 -4.24
C GLU A 177 -1.66 21.71 -4.93
N ARG A 178 -1.44 20.51 -5.50
CA ARG A 178 -0.19 20.18 -6.19
C ARG A 178 0.10 21.13 -7.35
N GLY A 179 1.36 21.50 -7.49
CA GLY A 179 1.84 22.25 -8.64
C GLY A 179 1.88 21.41 -9.93
N SER A 180 2.26 22.06 -11.02
CA SER A 180 2.57 21.39 -12.29
C SER A 180 3.83 20.52 -12.20
N ILE A 181 4.77 20.88 -11.32
CA ILE A 181 6.01 20.16 -11.05
C ILE A 181 5.93 19.57 -9.65
N LEU A 182 5.95 18.23 -9.56
CA LEU A 182 5.96 17.53 -8.27
C LEU A 182 7.33 17.61 -7.59
N ASN A 183 7.32 17.85 -6.28
CA ASN A 183 8.48 17.91 -5.41
C ASN A 183 8.23 17.11 -4.11
N SER A 184 9.20 17.11 -3.18
CA SER A 184 9.12 16.35 -1.94
C SER A 184 7.93 16.71 -1.04
N ASP A 185 7.49 17.97 -1.05
CA ASP A 185 6.39 18.44 -0.20
C ASP A 185 5.07 17.80 -0.63
N ASP A 186 4.89 17.60 -1.94
CA ASP A 186 3.75 16.86 -2.51
C ASP A 186 3.65 15.44 -1.96
N VAL A 187 4.78 14.75 -1.82
CA VAL A 187 4.83 13.40 -1.21
C VAL A 187 4.47 13.49 0.27
N GLY A 188 4.90 14.55 0.95
CA GLY A 188 4.57 14.83 2.34
C GLY A 188 3.07 15.04 2.57
N MET A 189 2.37 15.70 1.64
CA MET A 189 0.92 15.90 1.71
C MET A 189 0.12 14.60 1.70
N LEU A 190 0.66 13.57 1.02
CA LEU A 190 0.08 12.23 0.95
C LEU A 190 0.34 11.38 2.20
N SER A 191 1.19 11.85 3.11
CA SER A 191 1.55 11.09 4.32
C SER A 191 0.36 11.05 5.27
N LEU A 192 0.00 9.86 5.75
CA LEU A 192 -1.00 9.75 6.82
C LEU A 192 -0.33 9.90 8.19
N PRO A 193 -0.91 10.68 9.12
CA PRO A 193 -0.37 10.77 10.47
C PRO A 193 -0.32 9.38 11.09
N SER A 194 0.85 8.98 11.58
CA SER A 194 0.94 7.86 12.52
C SER A 194 -0.04 8.12 13.64
N ARG A 195 -1.01 7.24 13.83
CA ARG A 195 -1.93 7.37 14.97
C ARG A 195 -1.12 7.34 16.25
N VAL A 196 -1.12 8.46 16.99
CA VAL A 196 -1.16 8.39 18.45
C VAL A 196 -2.48 7.67 18.76
N ARG A 197 -2.37 6.49 19.39
CA ARG A 197 -3.51 5.64 19.74
C ARG A 197 -4.52 6.35 20.61
#